data_AF-A0A8K0XG38-F1
#
_entry.id   AF-A0A8K0XG38-F1
#
_cell.length_a   1.000
_cell.length_b   1.000
_cell.length_c   1.000
_cell.angle_alpha   90.00
_cell.angle_beta   90.00
_cell.angle_gamma   90.00
#
_symmetry.space_group_name_H-M   'P 1'
#
loop_
_entity.id
_entity.type
_entity.pdbx_description
1 polymer ?
#
loop_
_entity_poly.entity_id
_entity_poly.type
_entity_poly.pdbx_seq_one_letter_code
_entity_poly.pdbx_strand_id
1 'polypeptide(L)'
;MVTGPDIDPTTKYRLNLPFALHSVSPSLSALHATRALTHHPETFALRSTHCPKCGIYLFHGVGQTQLGIVRRKKKKRLDSGVYSVQKAFQRTCHACGASISCESSTPAVDQNVPAARVKSDVTPSTTPSTNQTTLQTEPPIRPGQVGPNPASTSHLSSKNTRQKTARRKASTLRDMLAHERSKAETSKARKMTDSQGGLVSFLQNL
;
A
#
# COMPACT_ATOMS: atom_id res chain seq x y z
N MET A 1 8.82 -26.22 -19.06
CA MET A 1 9.45 -25.69 -17.84
C MET A 1 10.31 -24.52 -18.25
N VAL A 2 9.87 -23.28 -18.02
CA VAL A 2 10.62 -22.09 -18.40
C VAL A 2 11.70 -21.90 -17.34
N THR A 3 12.93 -22.27 -17.67
CA THR A 3 14.10 -21.86 -16.90
C THR A 3 14.09 -20.33 -16.87
N GLY A 4 13.88 -19.76 -15.70
CA GLY A 4 13.95 -18.31 -15.52
C GLY A 4 15.31 -17.79 -15.98
N PRO A 5 15.43 -16.49 -16.33
CA PRO A 5 16.71 -15.91 -16.68
C PRO A 5 17.73 -16.23 -15.59
N ASP A 6 18.90 -16.71 -15.99
CA ASP A 6 19.97 -17.10 -15.09
C ASP A 6 20.50 -15.84 -14.39
N ILE A 7 20.01 -15.56 -13.18
CA ILE A 7 20.42 -14.38 -12.42
C ILE A 7 21.78 -14.69 -11.80
N ASP A 8 22.79 -13.91 -12.17
CA ASP A 8 24.12 -13.97 -11.56
C ASP A 8 24.01 -14.02 -10.02
N PRO A 9 24.62 -15.02 -9.34
CA PRO A 9 24.57 -15.16 -7.89
C PRO A 9 25.00 -13.88 -7.17
N THR A 10 25.91 -13.10 -7.76
CA THR A 10 26.34 -11.80 -7.23
C THR A 10 25.20 -10.80 -7.20
N THR A 11 24.38 -10.77 -8.24
CA THR A 11 23.19 -9.92 -8.32
C THR A 11 22.15 -10.34 -7.27
N LYS A 12 21.92 -11.65 -7.13
CA LYS A 12 21.03 -12.20 -6.10
C LYS A 12 21.49 -11.79 -4.69
N TYR A 13 22.79 -11.86 -4.41
CA TYR A 13 23.34 -11.39 -3.12
C TYR A 13 23.07 -9.90 -2.91
N ARG A 14 23.38 -9.05 -3.90
CA ARG A 14 23.18 -7.59 -3.83
C ARG A 14 21.72 -7.19 -3.61
N LEU A 15 20.77 -7.90 -4.21
CA LEU A 15 19.34 -7.64 -4.04
C LEU A 15 18.82 -8.09 -2.67
N ASN A 16 19.42 -9.11 -2.06
CA ASN A 16 19.00 -9.62 -0.75
C ASN A 16 19.68 -8.91 0.43
N LEU A 17 20.86 -8.32 0.22
CA LEU A 17 21.63 -7.63 1.26
C LEU A 17 20.83 -6.54 2.03
N PRO A 18 20.01 -5.68 1.39
CA PRO A 18 19.20 -4.70 2.12
C PRO A 18 18.26 -5.32 3.15
N PHE A 19 17.70 -6.50 2.87
CA PHE A 19 16.78 -7.18 3.78
C PHE A 19 17.51 -7.76 4.98
N ALA A 20 18.69 -8.35 4.77
CA ALA A 20 19.52 -8.88 5.85
C ALA A 20 20.01 -7.76 6.80
N LEU A 21 20.36 -6.59 6.25
CA LEU A 21 20.84 -5.45 7.03
C LEU A 21 19.72 -4.67 7.73
N HIS A 22 18.46 -4.89 7.37
CA HIS A 22 17.35 -4.05 7.84
C HIS A 22 17.20 -4.04 9.37
N SER A 23 17.37 -5.20 10.02
CA SER A 23 17.24 -5.34 11.47
C SER A 23 18.44 -4.78 12.26
N VAL A 24 19.63 -4.79 11.66
CA VAL A 24 20.88 -4.40 12.33
C VAL A 24 21.19 -2.91 12.09
N SER A 25 21.02 -2.44 10.86
CA SER A 25 21.31 -1.05 10.47
C SER A 25 20.38 -0.61 9.34
N PRO A 26 19.22 -0.01 9.68
CA PRO A 26 18.27 0.51 8.69
C PRO A 26 18.89 1.52 7.72
N SER A 27 19.86 2.32 8.18
CA SER A 27 20.55 3.31 7.34
C SER A 27 21.45 2.66 6.29
N LEU A 28 22.20 1.61 6.65
CA LEU A 28 23.01 0.86 5.67
C LEU A 28 22.11 0.09 4.70
N SER A 29 21.05 -0.55 5.21
CA SER A 29 20.01 -1.18 4.39
C SER A 29 19.48 -0.22 3.31
N ALA A 30 19.15 1.02 3.70
CA ALA A 30 18.67 2.03 2.77
C ALA A 30 19.70 2.44 1.71
N LEU A 31 20.98 2.56 2.08
CA LEU A 31 22.07 2.85 1.14
C LEU A 31 22.20 1.72 0.10
N HIS A 32 22.24 0.47 0.58
CA HIS A 32 22.33 -0.70 -0.30
C HIS A 32 21.11 -0.84 -1.21
N ALA A 33 19.90 -0.58 -0.70
CA ALA A 33 18.68 -0.56 -1.50
C ALA A 33 18.75 0.50 -2.60
N THR A 34 19.20 1.72 -2.26
CA THR A 34 19.36 2.80 -3.24
C THR A 34 20.34 2.41 -4.34
N ARG A 35 21.51 1.88 -3.96
CA ARG A 35 22.52 1.40 -4.92
C ARG A 35 21.99 0.27 -5.81
N ALA A 36 21.28 -0.69 -5.23
CA ALA A 36 20.69 -1.79 -6.00
C ALA A 36 19.64 -1.27 -6.99
N LEU A 37 18.80 -0.31 -6.58
CA LEU A 37 17.78 0.31 -7.45
C LEU A 37 18.38 1.14 -8.60
N THR A 38 19.54 1.77 -8.39
CA THR A 38 20.25 2.51 -9.45
C THR A 38 20.86 1.57 -10.49
N HIS A 39 21.39 0.41 -10.07
CA HIS A 39 22.01 -0.55 -11.00
C HIS A 39 20.99 -1.48 -11.65
N HIS A 40 19.88 -1.78 -10.97
CA HIS A 40 18.88 -2.74 -11.42
C HIS A 40 17.48 -2.13 -11.41
N PRO A 41 17.19 -1.15 -12.28
CA PRO A 41 15.91 -0.44 -12.30
C PRO A 41 14.71 -1.35 -12.59
N GLU A 42 14.92 -2.52 -13.21
CA GLU A 42 13.87 -3.49 -13.51
C GLU A 42 13.45 -4.35 -12.31
N THR A 43 14.20 -4.31 -11.20
CA THR A 43 13.90 -5.15 -10.03
C THR A 43 12.71 -4.61 -9.24
N PHE A 44 11.52 -5.13 -9.55
CA PHE A 44 10.27 -4.74 -8.91
C PHE A 44 10.24 -5.05 -7.40
N ALA A 45 10.95 -6.10 -6.96
CA ALA A 45 10.95 -6.57 -5.57
C ALA A 45 11.45 -5.51 -4.56
N LEU A 46 12.48 -4.74 -4.91
CA LEU A 46 12.98 -3.66 -4.05
C LEU A 46 12.08 -2.42 -4.12
N ARG A 47 11.50 -2.12 -5.28
CA ARG A 47 10.61 -0.95 -5.46
C ARG A 47 9.30 -1.07 -4.68
N SER A 48 8.80 -2.29 -4.46
CA SER A 48 7.59 -2.52 -3.67
C SER A 48 7.82 -2.37 -2.16
N THR A 49 9.06 -2.54 -1.72
CA THR A 49 9.43 -2.61 -0.29
C THR A 49 10.23 -1.40 0.19
N HIS A 50 10.98 -0.71 -0.68
CA HIS A 50 11.85 0.41 -0.33
C HIS A 50 11.45 1.68 -1.08
N CYS A 51 11.77 2.83 -0.52
CA CYS A 51 11.58 4.11 -1.19
C CYS A 51 12.54 4.24 -2.39
N PRO A 52 12.05 4.58 -3.59
CA PRO A 52 12.92 4.76 -4.76
C PRO A 52 13.81 6.00 -4.68
N LYS A 53 13.52 6.96 -3.77
CA LYS A 53 14.32 8.18 -3.60
C LYS A 53 15.42 8.03 -2.55
N CYS A 54 15.09 7.52 -1.37
CA CYS A 54 16.03 7.46 -0.24
C CYS A 54 16.37 6.03 0.21
N GLY A 55 15.81 5.01 -0.44
CA GLY A 55 16.07 3.60 -0.13
C GLY A 55 15.47 3.11 1.19
N ILE A 56 14.84 3.96 2.00
CA ILE A 56 14.26 3.53 3.28
C ILE A 56 13.19 2.47 3.08
N TYR A 57 13.24 1.43 3.92
CA TYR A 57 12.27 0.36 3.94
C TYR A 57 10.88 0.88 4.35
N LEU A 58 9.85 0.52 3.57
CA LEU A 58 8.48 1.00 3.68
C LEU A 58 7.58 -0.11 4.22
N PHE A 59 7.92 -0.66 5.38
CA PHE A 59 7.08 -1.66 6.02
C PHE A 59 5.77 -1.06 6.52
N HIS A 60 4.75 -1.93 6.60
CA HIS A 60 3.47 -1.59 7.21
C HIS A 60 3.68 -1.22 8.68
N GLY A 61 3.42 0.04 9.04
CA GLY A 61 3.55 0.56 10.40
C GLY A 61 4.38 1.84 10.46
N VAL A 62 5.44 1.94 9.64
CA VAL A 62 6.27 3.16 9.58
C VAL A 62 5.78 4.13 8.50
N GLY A 63 5.02 3.63 7.52
CA GLY A 63 4.46 4.34 6.36
C GLY A 63 2.98 4.73 6.51
N GLN A 64 2.59 5.91 6.02
CA GLN A 64 1.18 6.20 5.79
C GLN A 64 0.79 5.54 4.47
N THR A 65 0.04 4.44 4.57
CA THR A 65 -0.52 3.74 3.40
C THR A 65 -1.93 4.25 3.19
N GLN A 66 -2.18 4.87 2.04
CA GLN A 66 -3.51 5.32 1.66
C GLN A 66 -4.03 4.46 0.50
N LEU A 67 -5.21 3.89 0.70
CA LEU A 67 -5.97 3.24 -0.36
C LEU A 67 -6.63 4.34 -1.21
N GLY A 68 -6.04 4.62 -2.37
CA GLY A 68 -6.54 5.61 -3.32
C GLY A 68 -7.31 4.94 -4.46
N ILE A 69 -8.50 5.45 -4.79
CA ILE A 69 -9.13 5.11 -6.07
C ILE A 69 -8.62 6.13 -7.09
N VAL A 70 -7.63 5.74 -7.89
CA VAL A 70 -7.13 6.58 -8.97
C VAL A 70 -8.10 6.51 -10.14
N ARG A 71 -9.05 7.46 -10.18
CA ARG A 71 -9.93 7.63 -11.33
C ARG A 71 -9.13 8.24 -12.48
N ARG A 72 -8.58 7.40 -13.35
CA ARG A 72 -7.98 7.88 -14.60
C ARG A 72 -9.07 8.52 -15.44
N LYS A 73 -8.95 9.82 -15.74
CA LYS A 73 -9.85 10.49 -16.68
C LYS A 73 -9.73 9.79 -18.02
N LYS A 74 -10.83 9.21 -18.50
CA LYS A 74 -10.92 8.49 -19.78
C LYS A 74 -10.42 9.42 -20.89
N LYS A 75 -9.25 9.14 -21.47
CA LYS A 75 -8.85 9.74 -22.74
C LYS A 75 -9.86 9.21 -23.75
N LYS A 76 -10.61 10.10 -24.42
CA LYS A 76 -11.67 9.77 -25.39
C LYS A 76 -11.11 8.86 -26.48
N ARG A 77 -11.14 7.55 -26.27
CA ARG A 77 -11.14 6.58 -27.35
C ARG A 77 -12.55 6.01 -27.40
N LEU A 78 -13.25 6.34 -28.49
CA LEU A 78 -14.29 5.49 -29.05
C LEU A 78 -13.61 4.11 -29.14
N ASP A 79 -14.05 3.02 -28.53
CA ASP A 79 -15.28 2.35 -28.92
C ASP A 79 -15.61 1.11 -28.05
N SER A 80 -15.27 1.09 -26.75
CA SER A 80 -15.76 -0.01 -25.90
C SER A 80 -16.01 0.42 -24.45
N GLY A 81 -17.23 0.16 -24.00
CA GLY A 81 -17.87 0.71 -22.81
C GLY A 81 -17.57 -0.01 -21.51
N VAL A 82 -16.34 -0.50 -21.28
CA VAL A 82 -15.99 -1.12 -19.99
C VAL A 82 -15.15 -0.16 -19.16
N TYR A 83 -15.76 0.41 -18.12
CA TYR A 83 -15.07 1.25 -17.14
C TYR A 83 -14.23 0.36 -16.20
N SER A 84 -12.92 0.26 -16.42
CA SER A 84 -12.03 -0.36 -15.44
C SER A 84 -11.67 0.65 -14.34
N VAL A 85 -12.28 0.50 -13.16
CA VAL A 85 -11.87 1.23 -11.96
C VAL A 85 -10.64 0.53 -11.39
N GLN A 86 -9.44 1.03 -11.69
CA GLN A 86 -8.22 0.54 -11.06
C GLN A 86 -8.08 1.17 -9.67
N LYS A 87 -8.15 0.33 -8.63
CA LYS A 87 -7.72 0.70 -7.28
C LYS A 87 -6.19 0.66 -7.26
N ALA A 88 -5.55 1.76 -6.87
CA ALA A 88 -4.09 1.81 -6.76
C ALA A 88 -3.72 2.10 -5.31
N PHE A 89 -2.77 1.35 -4.77
CA PHE A 89 -2.28 1.61 -3.42
C PHE A 89 -1.24 2.71 -3.51
N GLN A 90 -1.39 3.78 -2.74
CA GLN A 90 -0.38 4.84 -2.67
C GLN A 90 0.27 4.81 -1.29
N ARG A 91 1.60 4.77 -1.27
CA ARG A 91 2.40 4.87 -0.05
C ARG A 91 3.18 6.17 -0.08
N THR A 92 3.24 6.87 1.04
CA THR A 92 4.12 8.05 1.19
C THR A 92 5.26 7.70 2.12
N CYS A 93 6.49 7.90 1.66
CA CYS A 93 7.68 7.76 2.50
C CYS A 93 7.73 8.90 3.52
N HIS A 94 7.78 8.60 4.81
CA HIS A 94 7.84 9.64 5.85
C HIS A 94 9.18 10.35 5.92
N ALA A 95 10.26 9.69 5.52
CA ALA A 95 11.58 10.28 5.60
C ALA A 95 11.82 11.37 4.54
N CYS A 96 11.32 11.18 3.32
CA CYS A 96 11.56 12.12 2.21
C CYS A 96 10.28 12.66 1.55
N GLY A 97 9.10 12.25 1.99
CA GLY A 97 7.81 12.66 1.43
C GLY A 97 7.48 12.09 0.05
N ALA A 98 8.30 11.19 -0.50
CA ALA A 98 8.04 10.62 -1.82
C ALA A 98 6.78 9.76 -1.83
N SER A 99 5.86 10.05 -2.75
CA SER A 99 4.67 9.24 -3.00
C SER A 99 4.97 8.14 -4.01
N ILE A 100 4.64 6.90 -3.67
CA ILE A 100 4.96 5.69 -4.44
C ILE A 100 3.64 4.99 -4.75
N SER A 101 3.39 4.79 -6.04
CA SER A 101 2.25 3.98 -6.49
C SER A 101 2.66 2.52 -6.44
N CYS A 102 2.05 1.77 -5.53
CA CYS A 102 2.17 0.33 -5.50
C CYS A 102 1.09 -0.25 -6.41
N GLU A 103 1.54 -0.86 -7.51
CA GLU A 103 0.65 -1.68 -8.32
C GLU A 103 0.33 -2.94 -7.51
N SER A 104 -0.96 -3.16 -7.25
CA SER A 104 -1.41 -4.40 -6.64
C SER A 104 -1.11 -5.51 -7.64
N SER A 105 -0.05 -6.27 -7.41
CA SER A 105 0.30 -7.44 -8.22
C SER A 105 -0.67 -8.60 -8.03
N THR A 106 -1.82 -8.38 -7.37
CA THR A 106 -2.92 -9.33 -7.42
C THR A 106 -3.27 -9.50 -8.89
N PRO A 107 -3.02 -10.67 -9.51
CA PRO A 107 -3.56 -10.93 -10.83
C PRO A 107 -5.05 -10.62 -10.73
N ALA A 108 -5.60 -9.97 -11.75
CA ALA A 108 -7.03 -9.81 -11.85
C ALA A 108 -7.62 -11.22 -11.88
N VAL A 109 -7.96 -11.75 -10.71
CA VAL A 109 -8.78 -12.94 -10.60
C VAL A 109 -10.08 -12.49 -11.19
N ASP A 110 -10.32 -12.94 -12.41
CA ASP A 110 -11.54 -12.68 -13.16
C ASP A 110 -12.68 -13.17 -12.28
N GLN A 111 -13.35 -12.25 -11.57
CA GLN A 111 -14.43 -12.56 -10.64
C GLN A 111 -15.71 -13.02 -11.37
N ASN A 112 -15.61 -13.36 -12.65
CA ASN A 112 -16.63 -14.09 -13.40
C ASN A 112 -16.66 -15.59 -13.07
N VAL A 113 -16.21 -16.01 -11.88
CA VAL A 113 -16.60 -17.31 -11.36
C VAL A 113 -17.92 -17.12 -10.61
N PRO A 114 -19.06 -17.60 -11.13
CA PRO A 114 -20.32 -17.55 -10.41
C PRO A 114 -20.12 -18.20 -9.05
N ALA A 115 -20.54 -17.50 -7.99
CA ALA A 115 -20.41 -17.94 -6.61
C ALA A 115 -21.20 -19.23 -6.36
N ALA A 116 -20.63 -20.38 -6.72
CA ALA A 116 -21.11 -21.68 -6.30
C ALA A 116 -20.83 -21.77 -4.80
N ARG A 117 -21.90 -21.69 -4.02
CA ARG A 117 -21.92 -21.77 -2.56
C ARG A 117 -21.55 -23.19 -2.13
N VAL A 118 -20.27 -23.53 -2.16
CA VAL A 118 -19.78 -24.81 -1.63
C VAL A 118 -19.76 -24.71 -0.11
N LYS A 119 -20.73 -25.38 0.54
CA LYS A 119 -20.66 -25.72 1.96
C LYS A 119 -19.48 -26.68 2.13
N SER A 120 -18.39 -26.22 2.72
CA SER A 120 -17.28 -27.08 3.14
C SER A 120 -17.43 -27.35 4.63
N ASP A 121 -17.69 -28.60 4.98
CA ASP A 121 -17.59 -29.08 6.36
C ASP A 121 -16.14 -28.93 6.85
N VAL A 122 -16.00 -28.22 7.95
CA VAL A 122 -14.71 -27.96 8.61
C VAL A 122 -14.33 -29.21 9.41
N THR A 123 -13.31 -29.93 8.95
CA THR A 123 -12.59 -30.90 9.79
C THR A 123 -11.33 -30.22 10.35
N PRO A 124 -11.15 -30.16 11.68
CA PRO A 124 -9.96 -29.57 12.28
C PRO A 124 -8.77 -30.52 12.13
N SER A 125 -7.73 -30.09 11.41
CA SER A 125 -6.45 -30.80 11.32
C SER A 125 -5.47 -30.24 12.33
N THR A 126 -5.08 -31.09 13.27
CA THR A 126 -4.13 -30.89 14.36
C THR A 126 -2.74 -30.54 13.81
N THR A 127 -2.18 -29.42 14.24
CA THR A 127 -0.80 -29.03 13.95
C THR A 127 0.15 -29.66 14.99
N PRO A 128 1.24 -30.34 14.58
CA PRO A 128 2.32 -30.67 15.49
C PRO A 128 3.22 -29.46 15.73
N SER A 129 3.42 -29.18 17.01
CA SER A 129 4.40 -28.25 17.58
C SER A 129 5.82 -28.70 17.27
N THR A 130 6.63 -27.84 16.63
CA THR A 130 8.06 -28.08 16.42
C THR A 130 8.89 -26.95 17.01
N ASN A 131 9.33 -27.20 18.24
CA ASN A 131 10.60 -26.88 18.91
C ASN A 131 11.33 -25.58 18.52
N GLN A 132 11.24 -24.64 19.45
CA GLN A 132 12.15 -23.52 19.62
C GLN A 132 13.57 -24.05 19.89
N THR A 133 14.52 -23.68 19.04
CA THR A 133 15.95 -23.84 19.34
C THR A 133 16.49 -22.53 19.88
N THR A 134 16.75 -22.53 21.19
CA THR A 134 17.40 -21.48 21.95
C THR A 134 18.90 -21.55 21.70
N LEU A 135 19.50 -20.52 21.09
CA LEU A 135 20.96 -20.38 21.07
C LEU A 135 21.40 -18.94 21.38
N GLN A 136 21.88 -18.83 22.62
CA GLN A 136 23.05 -18.11 23.11
C GLN A 136 23.16 -16.59 22.91
N THR A 137 22.93 -15.94 24.06
CA THR A 137 23.41 -14.63 24.48
C THR A 137 24.94 -14.56 24.51
N GLU A 138 25.53 -13.63 23.75
CA GLU A 138 26.93 -13.21 23.88
C GLU A 138 27.00 -11.79 24.50
N PRO A 139 27.94 -11.51 25.42
CA PRO A 139 27.96 -10.30 26.27
C PRO A 139 28.27 -8.97 25.56
N PRO A 140 27.97 -7.83 26.23
CA PRO A 140 28.08 -6.50 25.64
C PRO A 140 29.51 -5.94 25.73
N ILE A 141 30.07 -5.52 24.61
CA ILE A 141 31.26 -4.66 24.59
C ILE A 141 30.82 -3.23 24.24
N ARG A 142 30.95 -2.33 25.22
CA ARG A 142 31.01 -0.86 25.11
C ARG A 142 32.23 -0.42 25.95
N PRO A 143 32.74 0.83 25.88
CA PRO A 143 32.54 1.92 24.92
C PRO A 143 33.88 2.52 24.40
N GLY A 144 33.87 3.07 23.18
CA GLY A 144 34.92 4.00 22.70
C GLY A 144 34.33 5.39 22.50
N GLN A 145 34.47 6.25 23.51
CA GLN A 145 34.20 7.70 23.44
C GLN A 145 35.41 8.42 22.83
N VAL A 146 35.23 9.18 21.75
CA VAL A 146 35.84 10.51 21.45
C VAL A 146 35.04 11.04 20.23
N GLY A 147 34.49 12.24 20.11
CA GLY A 147 34.46 13.48 20.87
C GLY A 147 33.46 14.45 20.17
N PRO A 148 33.28 15.66 20.70
CA PRO A 148 32.27 16.62 20.25
C PRO A 148 32.83 17.58 19.19
N ASN A 149 32.01 17.96 18.19
CA ASN A 149 31.89 19.39 17.84
C ASN A 149 30.65 19.71 16.99
N PRO A 150 29.97 20.85 17.26
CA PRO A 150 28.81 21.31 16.51
C PRO A 150 29.22 22.28 15.41
N ALA A 151 28.52 22.24 14.28
CA ALA A 151 28.47 23.36 13.35
C ALA A 151 27.02 23.57 12.92
N SER A 152 26.42 24.56 13.58
CA SER A 152 25.17 25.20 13.20
C SER A 152 25.36 25.91 11.86
N THR A 153 24.55 25.56 10.85
CA THR A 153 24.36 26.45 9.69
C THR A 153 22.89 26.77 9.54
N SER A 154 22.61 27.99 9.94
CA SER A 154 21.42 28.79 9.78
C SER A 154 20.95 28.93 8.33
N HIS A 155 19.62 29.05 8.21
CA HIS A 155 18.84 29.87 7.27
C HIS A 155 19.07 29.65 5.76
N LEU A 156 17.98 29.33 5.05
CA LEU A 156 17.44 30.25 4.03
C LEU A 156 15.96 29.96 3.79
N SER A 157 15.20 31.02 4.09
CA SER A 157 13.79 31.19 3.79
C SER A 157 13.58 31.16 2.27
N SER A 158 12.68 30.30 1.76
CA SER A 158 12.17 30.45 0.40
C SER A 158 10.66 30.66 0.44
N LYS A 159 10.31 31.95 0.42
CA LYS A 159 8.98 32.45 0.09
C LYS A 159 8.75 32.14 -1.38
N ASN A 160 7.75 31.33 -1.70
CA ASN A 160 7.10 31.46 -3.00
C ASN A 160 5.60 31.33 -2.89
N THR A 161 4.99 32.51 -2.77
CA THR A 161 3.60 32.83 -3.04
C THR A 161 3.29 32.47 -4.49
N ARG A 162 2.37 31.54 -4.73
CA ARG A 162 1.52 31.60 -5.93
C ARG A 162 0.13 31.05 -5.62
N GLN A 163 -0.81 31.97 -5.78
CA GLN A 163 -2.21 31.86 -5.50
C GLN A 163 -2.93 30.97 -6.54
N LYS A 164 -4.13 30.54 -6.13
CA LYS A 164 -5.38 30.35 -6.88
C LYS A 164 -5.81 28.92 -7.26
N THR A 165 -7.04 28.65 -6.80
CA THR A 165 -7.99 27.55 -7.07
C THR A 165 -7.73 26.26 -6.27
N ALA A 166 -8.60 25.77 -5.39
CA ALA A 166 -10.00 26.06 -5.11
C ALA A 166 -10.33 25.75 -3.63
N ARG A 167 -11.03 26.69 -2.99
CA ARG A 167 -11.66 26.56 -1.66
C ARG A 167 -12.70 25.42 -1.70
N ARG A 168 -12.34 24.25 -1.20
CA ARG A 168 -13.30 23.30 -0.59
C ARG A 168 -12.92 23.22 0.89
N LYS A 169 -13.31 24.28 1.61
CA LYS A 169 -14.37 24.21 2.62
C LYS A 169 -14.01 23.20 3.71
N ALA A 170 -13.44 23.70 4.79
CA ALA A 170 -13.60 23.12 6.11
C ALA A 170 -15.11 23.07 6.39
N SER A 171 -15.74 21.97 5.99
CA SER A 171 -17.10 21.62 6.37
C SER A 171 -17.07 21.48 7.87
N THR A 172 -17.75 22.38 8.57
CA THR A 172 -17.79 22.30 10.04
C THR A 172 -18.46 20.99 10.44
N LEU A 173 -18.12 20.45 11.60
CA LEU A 173 -18.68 19.17 12.08
C LEU A 173 -20.23 19.19 12.08
N ARG A 174 -20.84 20.36 12.25
CA ARG A 174 -22.28 20.60 12.11
C ARG A 174 -22.82 20.30 10.71
N ASP A 175 -22.11 20.70 9.66
CA ASP A 175 -22.51 20.43 8.27
C ASP A 175 -22.47 18.93 7.94
N MET A 176 -21.48 18.22 8.51
CA MET A 176 -21.34 16.78 8.33
C MET A 176 -22.49 16.01 9.00
N LEU A 177 -22.88 16.44 10.21
CA LEU A 177 -24.05 15.88 10.92
C LEU A 177 -25.36 16.20 10.22
N ALA A 178 -25.54 17.40 9.65
CA ALA A 178 -26.72 17.75 8.87
C ALA A 178 -26.84 16.87 7.61
N HIS A 179 -25.72 16.60 6.95
CA HIS A 179 -25.67 15.74 5.77
C HIS A 179 -26.00 14.27 6.09
N GLU A 180 -25.61 13.75 7.26
CA GLU A 180 -25.99 12.39 7.68
C GLU A 180 -27.49 12.24 7.96
N ARG A 181 -28.12 13.23 8.62
CA ARG A 181 -29.57 13.22 8.86
C ARG A 181 -30.35 13.18 7.54
N SER A 182 -29.96 14.00 6.57
CA SER A 182 -30.58 14.01 5.23
C SER A 182 -30.42 12.67 4.50
N LYS A 183 -29.25 12.03 4.58
CA LYS A 183 -29.05 10.69 4.02
C LYS A 183 -29.95 9.63 4.69
N ALA A 184 -30.11 9.68 6.01
CA ALA A 184 -30.94 8.72 6.72
C ALA A 184 -32.41 8.77 6.27
N GLU A 185 -32.97 9.97 6.07
CA GLU A 185 -34.36 10.16 5.61
C GLU A 185 -34.58 9.57 4.22
N THR A 186 -33.67 9.83 3.27
CA THR A 186 -33.78 9.29 1.90
C THR A 186 -33.69 7.76 1.87
N SER A 187 -32.90 7.15 2.78
CA SER A 187 -32.80 5.70 2.88
C SER A 187 -34.06 5.04 3.47
N LYS A 188 -34.78 5.75 4.35
CA LYS A 188 -36.06 5.27 4.91
C LYS A 188 -37.18 5.31 3.87
N ALA A 189 -37.24 6.38 3.06
CA ALA A 189 -38.23 6.49 1.99
C ALA A 189 -38.09 5.36 0.95
N ARG A 190 -36.86 4.98 0.59
CA ARG A 190 -36.62 3.88 -0.37
C ARG A 190 -36.99 2.50 0.19
N LYS A 191 -36.83 2.28 1.50
CA LYS A 191 -37.20 0.99 2.12
C LYS A 191 -38.70 0.75 2.12
N MET A 192 -39.54 1.79 2.17
CA MET A 192 -40.99 1.62 2.11
C MET A 192 -41.49 1.26 0.71
N THR A 193 -40.79 1.65 -0.36
CA THR A 193 -41.16 1.30 -1.73
C THR A 193 -40.71 -0.10 -2.16
N ASP A 194 -39.61 -0.63 -1.58
CA ASP A 194 -39.09 -1.95 -1.96
C ASP A 194 -39.81 -3.12 -1.25
N SER A 195 -40.45 -2.90 -0.10
CA SER A 195 -41.11 -3.97 0.65
C SER A 195 -42.41 -4.50 0.01
N GLN A 196 -42.95 -3.85 -1.01
CA GLN A 196 -44.18 -4.30 -1.71
C GLN A 196 -43.96 -4.85 -3.13
N GLY A 197 -42.78 -4.67 -3.74
CA GLY A 197 -42.56 -5.04 -5.16
C GLY A 197 -41.94 -6.41 -5.43
N GLY A 198 -41.30 -7.04 -4.43
CA GLY A 198 -40.46 -8.23 -4.67
C GLY A 198 -41.22 -9.54 -4.92
N LEU A 199 -42.39 -9.72 -4.31
CA LEU A 199 -43.17 -10.97 -4.44
C LEU A 199 -44.00 -11.03 -5.73
N VAL A 200 -44.48 -9.90 -6.22
CA VAL A 200 -45.33 -9.84 -7.43
C VAL A 200 -44.52 -10.18 -8.70
N SER A 201 -43.24 -9.79 -8.76
CA SER A 201 -42.36 -10.11 -9.89
C SER A 201 -42.07 -11.61 -10.04
N PHE A 202 -42.20 -12.41 -8.98
CA PHE A 202 -41.93 -13.84 -9.04
C PHE A 202 -43.11 -14.65 -9.62
N LEU A 203 -44.33 -14.12 -9.54
CA LEU A 203 -45.53 -14.80 -10.02
C LEU A 203 -45.86 -14.53 -11.49
N GLN A 204 -45.27 -13.50 -12.12
CA GLN A 204 -45.49 -13.18 -13.53
C GLN A 204 -44.68 -14.05 -14.52
N ASN A 205 -43.85 -14.97 -14.03
CA ASN A 205 -42.95 -15.81 -14.84
C ASN A 205 -43.27 -17.32 -14.74
N LEU A 206 -44.48 -17.68 -14.31
CA LEU A 206 -45.06 -19.02 -14.39
C LEU A 206 -46.15 -19.03 -15.46
#